data_AF-A0AAU3QAQ8-F1
#
_entry.id   AF-A0AAU3QAQ8-F1
#
_cell.length_a   1.000
_cell.length_b   1.000
_cell.length_c   1.000
_cell.angle_alpha   90.00
_cell.angle_beta   90.00
_cell.angle_gamma   90.00
#
_symmetry.space_group_name_H-M   'P 1'
#
loop_
_entity.id
_entity.type
_entity.pdbx_description
1 polymer ?
#
loop_
_entity_poly.entity_id
_entity_poly.type
_entity_poly.pdbx_seq_one_letter_code
_entity_poly.pdbx_strand_id
1 'polypeptide(L)'
;MHSCYQRRLADTPVGDQPVRIELTVRRLYCDNARCERRTFVEKVAGLTFRYGRRTPALRRTLEAVAVALAGRAPGWSWCCTVRSAGRRCCGC
;
A
#
# COMPACT_ATOMS: atom_id res chain seq x y z
N MET A 1 2.96 24.19 17.58
CA MET A 1 3.66 24.16 16.28
C MET A 1 2.93 23.21 15.35
N HIS A 2 2.40 23.69 14.23
CA HIS A 2 1.76 22.85 13.22
C HIS A 2 2.54 23.00 11.91
N SER A 3 3.04 21.89 11.37
CA SER A 3 3.76 21.85 10.10
C SER A 3 2.95 21.01 9.10
N CYS A 4 2.80 21.50 7.88
CA CYS A 4 2.13 20.76 6.81
C CYS A 4 3.17 20.07 5.91
N TYR A 5 2.84 18.88 5.43
CA TYR A 5 3.68 18.11 4.50
C TYR A 5 2.88 17.75 3.25
N GLN A 6 3.45 18.03 2.08
CA GLN A 6 2.86 17.65 0.80
C GLN A 6 3.36 16.28 0.36
N ARG A 7 2.43 15.43 -0.07
CA ARG A 7 2.71 14.09 -0.61
C ARG A 7 2.00 13.90 -1.93
N ARG A 8 2.72 13.36 -2.90
CA ARG A 8 2.17 12.95 -4.20
C ARG A 8 2.02 11.44 -4.25
N LEU A 9 0.82 10.97 -4.55
CA LEU A 9 0.49 9.56 -4.71
C LEU A 9 0.04 9.28 -6.14
N ALA A 10 0.51 8.19 -6.71
CA ALA A 10 -0.09 7.63 -7.92
C ALA A 10 -1.33 6.81 -7.55
N ASP A 11 -2.44 7.02 -8.26
CA ASP A 11 -3.68 6.30 -8.07
C ASP A 11 -4.04 5.46 -9.30
N THR A 12 -5.09 4.64 -9.18
CA THR A 12 -5.65 3.87 -10.28
C THR A 12 -6.05 4.81 -11.43
N PRO A 13 -5.71 4.50 -12.68
CA PRO A 13 -6.10 5.32 -13.81
C PRO A 13 -7.63 5.39 -13.93
N VAL A 14 -8.12 6.54 -14.39
CA VAL A 14 -9.55 6.75 -14.68
C VAL A 14 -9.66 6.82 -16.20
N GLY A 15 -10.29 5.82 -16.80
CA GLY A 15 -10.16 5.57 -18.24
C GLY A 15 -8.69 5.33 -18.60
N ASP A 16 -8.21 6.03 -19.63
CA ASP A 16 -6.81 5.95 -20.10
C ASP A 16 -5.89 7.01 -19.49
N GLN A 17 -6.37 7.76 -18.49
CA GLN A 17 -5.61 8.87 -17.92
C GLN A 17 -4.97 8.49 -16.57
N PRO A 18 -3.64 8.71 -16.40
CA PRO A 18 -2.98 8.47 -15.13
C PRO A 18 -3.42 9.49 -14.08
N VAL A 19 -3.88 9.02 -12.93
CA VAL A 19 -4.32 9.89 -11.83
C VAL A 19 -3.21 10.06 -10.80
N ARG A 20 -2.98 11.32 -10.40
CA ARG A 20 -2.07 11.67 -9.32
C ARG A 20 -2.84 12.47 -8.26
N ILE A 21 -2.72 12.04 -7.02
CA ILE A 21 -3.33 12.71 -5.88
C ILE A 21 -2.24 13.47 -5.12
N GLU A 22 -2.40 14.79 -5.03
CA GLU A 22 -1.56 15.65 -4.20
C GLU A 22 -2.28 15.92 -2.87
N LEU A 23 -1.68 15.46 -1.77
CA LEU A 23 -2.25 15.50 -0.44
C LEU A 23 -1.40 16.41 0.43
N THR A 24 -2.04 17.40 1.04
CA THR A 24 -1.43 18.18 2.12
C THR A 24 -1.88 17.59 3.44
N VAL A 25 -0.98 16.88 4.12
CA VAL A 25 -1.26 16.20 5.39
C VAL A 25 -0.61 16.93 6.56
N ARG A 26 -1.27 16.92 7.71
CA ARG A 26 -0.72 17.57 8.91
C ARG A 26 0.37 16.69 9.54
N ARG A 27 1.47 17.32 9.93
CA ARG A 27 2.49 16.72 10.78
C ARG A 27 2.11 17.02 12.24
N LEU A 28 1.75 15.96 12.95
CA LEU A 28 1.40 16.01 14.36
C LEU A 28 2.65 15.71 15.20
N TYR A 29 2.80 16.41 16.31
CA TYR A 29 3.93 16.21 17.23
C TYR A 29 3.41 15.68 18.56
N CYS A 30 4.15 14.77 19.18
CA CYS A 30 3.92 14.37 20.56
C CYS A 30 4.87 15.16 21.46
N ASP A 31 4.29 15.88 22.42
CA ASP A 31 5.04 16.73 23.35
C ASP A 31 5.62 15.95 24.55
N ASN A 32 5.35 14.65 24.65
CA ASN A 32 5.89 13.81 25.71
C ASN A 32 7.37 13.47 25.45
N ALA A 33 8.26 13.92 26.33
CA ALA A 33 9.70 13.67 26.25
C ALA A 33 10.10 12.19 26.32
N ARG A 34 9.23 11.32 26.86
CA ARG A 34 9.46 9.87 26.93
C ARG A 34 8.94 9.11 25.71
N CYS A 35 8.32 9.79 24.74
CA CYS A 35 7.78 9.14 23.55
C CYS A 35 8.86 8.95 22.48
N GLU A 36 9.19 7.70 22.14
CA GLU A 36 10.18 7.36 21.11
C GLU A 36 9.83 7.91 19.71
N ARG A 37 8.53 8.11 19.43
CA ARG A 37 8.06 8.67 18.16
C ARG A 37 7.41 10.02 18.42
N ARG A 38 8.20 11.09 18.28
CA ARG A 38 7.74 12.47 18.49
C ARG A 38 7.01 13.09 17.30
N THR A 39 7.12 12.50 16.11
CA THR A 39 6.50 13.02 14.89
C THR A 39 5.59 11.98 14.25
N PHE A 40 4.32 12.33 14.09
CA PHE A 40 3.32 11.55 13.38
C PHE A 40 2.84 12.32 12.15
N VAL A 41 2.41 11.59 11.13
CA VAL A 41 1.77 12.16 9.95
C VAL A 41 0.33 11.68 9.93
N GLU A 42 -0.59 12.59 9.67
CA GLU A 42 -2.00 12.28 9.51
C GLU A 42 -2.20 11.15 8.48
N LYS A 43 -2.97 10.13 8.86
CA LYS A 43 -3.32 9.01 7.98
C LYS A 43 -4.72 9.24 7.42
N VAL A 44 -4.80 9.50 6.13
CA VAL A 44 -6.07 9.45 5.40
C VAL A 44 -6.42 7.98 5.17
N ALA A 45 -7.44 7.49 5.87
CA ALA A 45 -7.91 6.11 5.77
C ALA A 45 -8.26 5.77 4.31
N GLY A 46 -7.91 4.54 3.88
CA GLY A 46 -8.16 4.07 2.51
C GLY A 46 -7.24 4.65 1.43
N LEU A 47 -6.62 5.81 1.67
CA LEU A 47 -5.82 6.52 0.66
C LEU A 47 -4.32 6.46 0.91
N THR A 48 -3.91 6.54 2.18
CA THR A 48 -2.50 6.64 2.57
C THR A 48 -2.09 5.46 3.46
N PHE A 49 -0.93 4.88 3.16
CA PHE A 49 -0.24 3.98 4.09
C PHE A 49 1.20 4.46 4.31
N ARG A 50 1.84 3.95 5.38
CA ARG A 50 3.19 4.36 5.78
C ARG A 50 4.18 4.05 4.65
N TYR A 51 4.96 5.05 4.23
CA TYR A 51 5.96 4.99 3.14
C TYR A 51 5.44 4.67 1.71
N GLY A 52 4.14 4.40 1.51
CA GLY A 52 3.58 4.11 0.18
C GLY A 52 3.60 5.28 -0.81
N ARG A 53 4.18 5.12 -2.00
CA ARG A 53 4.07 6.15 -3.07
C ARG A 53 2.86 5.95 -3.99
N ARG A 54 2.10 4.89 -3.75
CA ARG A 54 0.91 4.47 -4.52
C ARG A 54 -0.28 4.36 -3.58
N THR A 55 -1.48 4.58 -4.08
CA THR A 55 -2.69 4.29 -3.31
C THR A 55 -2.86 2.77 -3.12
N PRO A 56 -3.59 2.33 -2.08
CA PRO A 56 -3.97 0.94 -1.93
C PRO A 56 -4.76 0.39 -3.13
N ALA A 57 -5.58 1.23 -3.78
CA ALA A 57 -6.32 0.86 -4.98
C ALA A 57 -5.39 0.51 -6.13
N LEU A 58 -4.44 1.39 -6.48
CA LEU A 58 -3.47 1.13 -7.54
C LEU A 58 -2.64 -0.11 -7.26
N ARG A 59 -2.23 -0.33 -6.00
CA ARG A 59 -1.48 -1.53 -5.61
C ARG A 59 -2.29 -2.80 -5.89
N ARG A 60 -3.56 -2.85 -5.51
CA ARG A 60 -4.44 -4.00 -5.76
C ARG A 60 -4.64 -4.25 -7.25
N THR A 61 -4.79 -3.20 -8.06
CA THR A 61 -4.91 -3.35 -9.52
C THR A 61 -3.64 -3.95 -10.12
N LEU A 62 -2.46 -3.47 -9.71
CA LEU A 62 -1.18 -4.02 -10.17
C LEU A 62 -0.99 -5.48 -9.71
N GLU A 63 -1.40 -5.81 -8.49
CA GLU A 63 -1.38 -7.19 -7.99
C GLU A 63 -2.30 -8.10 -8.81
N ALA A 64 -3.51 -7.66 -9.14
CA ALA A 64 -4.44 -8.43 -9.97
C ALA A 64 -3.89 -8.66 -11.39
N VAL A 65 -3.29 -7.63 -12.00
CA VAL A 65 -2.61 -7.75 -13.30
C VAL A 65 -1.44 -8.72 -13.21
N ALA A 66 -0.59 -8.61 -12.19
CA ALA A 66 0.54 -9.51 -12.00
C ALA A 66 0.08 -10.97 -11.83
N VAL A 67 -0.98 -11.22 -11.08
CA VAL A 67 -1.58 -12.57 -10.92
C VAL A 67 -2.13 -13.08 -12.25
N ALA A 68 -2.86 -12.25 -12.99
CA ALA A 68 -3.40 -12.63 -14.31
C ALA A 68 -2.29 -12.96 -15.31
N LEU A 69 -1.18 -12.21 -15.29
CA LEU A 69 -0.01 -12.48 -16.12
C LEU A 69 0.77 -13.72 -15.66
N ALA A 70 0.87 -13.96 -14.35
CA ALA A 70 1.55 -15.13 -13.78
C ALA A 70 0.84 -16.46 -14.11
N GLY A 71 -0.46 -16.43 -14.47
CA GLY A 71 -1.21 -17.58 -14.96
C GLY A 71 -0.73 -18.18 -16.30
N ARG A 72 0.29 -17.61 -16.94
CA ARG A 72 0.91 -18.10 -18.19
C ARG A 72 2.41 -18.41 -18.08
N ALA A 73 2.87 -18.90 -16.93
CA ALA A 73 4.22 -19.48 -16.84
C ALA A 73 4.14 -21.02 -16.82
N PRO A 74 4.57 -21.75 -17.87
CA PRO A 74 4.92 -23.15 -17.76
C PRO A 74 6.36 -23.19 -17.22
N GLY A 75 6.52 -23.07 -15.92
CA GLY A 75 7.87 -22.88 -15.36
C GLY A 75 7.89 -22.80 -13.86
N TRP A 76 7.56 -23.94 -13.26
CA TRP A 76 7.89 -24.35 -11.91
C TRP A 76 7.24 -23.61 -10.74
N SER A 77 6.34 -24.37 -10.11
CA SER A 77 5.98 -24.35 -8.70
C SER A 77 5.42 -23.05 -8.12
N TRP A 78 4.16 -22.78 -8.43
CA TRP A 78 3.23 -22.25 -7.42
C TRP A 78 2.26 -23.37 -7.03
N CYS A 79 2.75 -24.35 -6.26
CA CYS A 79 1.92 -25.37 -5.60
C CYS A 79 1.12 -24.79 -4.41
N CYS A 80 1.16 -23.48 -4.21
CA CYS A 80 0.44 -22.81 -3.13
C CYS A 80 -0.47 -21.73 -3.73
N THR A 81 -1.40 -22.13 -4.59
CA THR A 81 -2.59 -21.33 -4.84
C THR A 81 -3.31 -21.16 -3.50
N VAL A 82 -3.45 -19.91 -3.06
CA VAL A 82 -4.50 -19.40 -2.15
C VAL A 82 -5.07 -20.47 -1.19
N ARG A 83 -4.52 -20.54 0.02
CA ARG A 83 -5.17 -21.20 1.15
C ARG A 83 -5.87 -20.13 2.00
N SER A 84 -7.04 -19.71 1.56
CA SER A 84 -8.09 -19.30 2.49
C SER A 84 -8.54 -20.55 3.26
N ALA A 85 -8.60 -20.43 4.59
CA ALA A 85 -8.93 -21.48 5.58
C ALA A 85 -7.78 -22.43 5.98
N GLY A 86 -7.43 -22.34 7.26
CA GLY A 86 -6.30 -23.02 7.86
C GLY A 86 -6.36 -24.55 7.75
N ARG A 87 -5.25 -25.11 7.27
CA ARG A 87 -4.65 -26.38 7.72
C ARG A 87 -3.25 -26.45 7.13
N ARG A 88 -2.26 -26.76 7.98
CA ARG A 88 -0.84 -26.85 7.64
C ARG A 88 -0.62 -27.89 6.54
N CYS A 89 0.28 -27.61 5.61
CA CYS A 89 0.96 -28.65 4.85
C CYS A 89 2.43 -28.60 5.26
N CYS A 90 2.82 -29.54 6.12
CA CYS A 90 4.20 -29.92 6.31
C CYS A 90 4.58 -30.88 5.18
N GLY A 91 5.82 -30.76 4.68
CA GLY A 91 6.46 -31.79 3.86
C GLY A 91 6.55 -31.45 2.39
N CYS A 92 7.56 -30.64 2.04
CA CYS A 92 8.62 -30.99 1.09
C CYS A 92 9.89 -30.28 1.57
#